data_AF-A0A2E8YH75-F1
#
_entry.id   AF-A0A2E8YH75-F1
#
_cell.length_a   1.000
_cell.length_b   1.000
_cell.length_c   1.000
_cell.angle_alpha   90.00
_cell.angle_beta   90.00
_cell.angle_gamma   90.00
#
_symmetry.space_group_name_H-M   'P 1'
#
loop_
_entity.id
_entity.type
_entity.pdbx_description
1 polymer ?
#
loop_
_entity_poly.entity_id
_entity_poly.type
_entity_poly.pdbx_seq_one_letter_code
_entity_poly.pdbx_strand_id
1 'polypeptide(L)'
;MTSTSDAVNSEARAFIEWAREHAITLSIPRQDDDYDDLQALLPMVGEHRMVAVGESAHYLHEWNRWRARLFKYLALEHGFTTFVLESALVEGRLVHEYVAGADHHPDDVAAAINNVWGVWGEINELIRWMRDWNADPDRPYPLVFYGMDGTGSWAHARYAYRAVHDFASQVDQALADDIQRDFEQPSQDITFANRSQVSRSAFQTLTGSAGLLVSRLQQMRLTYAESCTSDDYDWALRSAQILRDVYLALAQTDADFDIGFRQYWNVRDVSMTESLQWIRDREGATAGMVIAIAIQAVDQPTCVKIWKLVTRKLPYPRVVIGDVLISLFVVA
;
A
#
# COMPACT_ATOMS: atom_id res chain seq x y z
N MET A 1 -40.90 32.33 -11.84
CA MET A 1 -40.41 31.38 -10.85
C MET A 1 -39.96 30.15 -11.61
N THR A 2 -38.69 30.10 -12.01
CA THR A 2 -38.08 28.86 -12.52
C THR A 2 -38.10 27.84 -11.39
N SER A 3 -38.59 26.63 -11.67
CA SER A 3 -38.65 25.59 -10.66
C SER A 3 -37.24 25.20 -10.24
N THR A 4 -37.04 24.80 -8.98
CA THR A 4 -35.72 24.40 -8.45
C THR A 4 -35.07 23.28 -9.27
N SER A 5 -35.88 22.44 -9.94
CA SER A 5 -35.41 21.42 -10.87
C SER A 5 -34.84 21.99 -12.18
N ASP A 6 -35.39 23.08 -12.71
CA ASP A 6 -34.89 23.70 -13.94
C ASP A 6 -33.54 24.39 -13.72
N ALA A 7 -33.32 24.96 -12.53
CA ALA A 7 -32.06 25.58 -12.14
C ALA A 7 -30.94 24.53 -11.96
N VAL A 8 -31.22 23.44 -11.23
CA VAL A 8 -30.27 22.32 -11.05
C VAL A 8 -29.90 21.69 -12.41
N ASN A 9 -30.86 21.57 -13.33
CA ASN A 9 -30.61 21.03 -14.66
C ASN A 9 -29.78 21.99 -15.54
N SER A 10 -29.91 23.31 -15.34
CA SER A 10 -29.09 24.32 -16.04
C SER A 10 -27.64 24.35 -15.56
N GLU A 11 -27.40 24.20 -14.25
CA GLU A 11 -26.06 24.13 -13.67
C GLU A 11 -25.34 22.84 -14.07
N ALA A 12 -26.05 21.70 -14.04
CA ALA A 12 -25.51 20.43 -14.51
C ALA A 12 -25.10 20.48 -15.99
N ARG A 13 -25.91 21.13 -16.85
CA ARG A 13 -25.58 21.28 -18.26
C ARG A 13 -24.36 22.19 -18.48
N ALA A 14 -24.30 23.31 -17.76
CA ALA A 14 -23.14 24.21 -17.81
C ALA A 14 -21.85 23.50 -17.36
N PHE A 15 -21.93 22.67 -16.31
CA PHE A 15 -20.80 21.86 -15.88
C PHE A 15 -20.37 20.84 -16.95
N ILE A 16 -21.31 20.13 -17.58
CA ILE A 16 -20.99 19.16 -18.64
C ILE A 16 -20.35 19.85 -19.85
N GLU A 17 -20.87 21.01 -20.27
CA GLU A 17 -20.30 21.81 -21.37
C GLU A 17 -18.86 22.23 -21.02
N TRP A 18 -18.65 22.82 -19.84
CA TRP A 18 -17.32 23.17 -19.35
C TRP A 18 -16.38 21.97 -19.28
N ALA A 19 -16.84 20.83 -18.73
CA ALA A 19 -16.04 19.62 -18.61
C ALA A 19 -15.63 19.06 -19.97
N ARG A 20 -16.51 19.08 -20.98
CA ARG A 20 -16.17 18.64 -22.35
C ARG A 20 -15.09 19.51 -22.99
N GLU A 21 -15.07 20.81 -22.69
CA GLU A 21 -14.07 21.74 -23.22
C GLU A 21 -12.70 21.63 -22.52
N HIS A 22 -12.68 21.18 -21.27
CA HIS A 22 -11.47 21.18 -20.43
C HIS A 22 -10.95 19.78 -20.08
N ALA A 23 -11.73 18.72 -20.31
CA ALA A 23 -11.32 17.35 -20.02
C ALA A 23 -10.19 16.91 -20.95
N ILE A 24 -9.20 16.25 -20.35
CA ILE A 24 -8.16 15.54 -21.09
C ILE A 24 -8.72 14.15 -21.39
N THR A 25 -8.82 13.82 -22.68
CA THR A 25 -9.23 12.48 -23.09
C THR A 25 -8.06 11.54 -22.90
N LEU A 26 -8.29 10.49 -22.11
CA LEU A 26 -7.33 9.44 -21.86
C LEU A 26 -7.89 8.14 -22.43
N SER A 27 -7.00 7.34 -23.02
CA SER A 27 -7.32 6.05 -23.60
C SER A 27 -6.84 4.92 -22.69
N ILE A 28 -7.60 3.82 -22.74
CA ILE A 28 -7.23 2.53 -22.12
C ILE A 28 -7.16 1.52 -23.26
N PRO A 29 -6.09 1.56 -24.09
CA PRO A 29 -5.96 0.66 -25.22
C PRO A 29 -5.78 -0.78 -24.73
N ARG A 30 -6.12 -1.74 -25.62
CA ARG A 30 -5.95 -3.17 -25.33
C ARG A 30 -4.48 -3.57 -25.20
N GLN A 31 -3.60 -2.87 -25.90
CA GLN A 31 -2.16 -3.03 -25.84
C GLN A 31 -1.54 -1.67 -25.50
N ASP A 32 -0.41 -1.66 -24.80
CA ASP A 32 0.30 -0.42 -24.47
C ASP A 32 1.31 -0.11 -25.61
N ASP A 33 0.78 0.17 -26.81
CA ASP A 33 1.55 0.42 -28.04
C ASP A 33 1.86 1.90 -28.29
N ASP A 34 1.16 2.80 -27.59
CA ASP A 34 1.32 4.25 -27.62
C ASP A 34 1.04 4.86 -26.23
N TYR A 35 1.68 5.99 -25.91
CA TYR A 35 1.53 6.77 -24.69
C TYR A 35 1.29 8.28 -24.95
N ASP A 36 1.05 8.71 -26.19
CA ASP A 36 0.92 10.13 -26.56
C ASP A 36 -0.16 10.88 -25.78
N ASP A 37 -1.28 10.24 -25.48
CA ASP A 37 -2.36 10.82 -24.67
C ASP A 37 -1.94 11.12 -23.21
N LEU A 38 -0.96 10.38 -22.66
CA LEU A 38 -0.43 10.59 -21.31
C LEU A 38 0.49 11.81 -21.21
N GLN A 39 1.00 12.33 -22.34
CA GLN A 39 1.80 13.55 -22.35
C GLN A 39 1.03 14.74 -21.74
N ALA A 40 -0.29 14.77 -21.92
CA ALA A 40 -1.16 15.79 -21.35
C ALA A 40 -1.19 15.81 -19.81
N LEU A 41 -0.75 14.73 -19.16
CA LEU A 41 -0.66 14.63 -17.70
C LEU A 41 0.65 15.18 -17.14
N LEU A 42 1.69 15.32 -17.97
CA LEU A 42 3.02 15.74 -17.50
C LEU A 42 3.03 17.10 -16.81
N PRO A 43 2.27 18.13 -17.27
CA PRO A 43 2.20 19.40 -16.54
C PRO A 43 1.60 19.24 -15.13
N MET A 44 0.70 18.27 -14.92
CA MET A 44 0.14 17.97 -13.60
C MET A 44 1.15 17.23 -12.72
N VAL A 45 1.88 16.27 -13.30
CA VAL A 45 2.97 15.55 -12.62
C VAL A 45 4.08 16.52 -12.21
N GLY A 46 4.50 17.42 -13.10
CA GLY A 46 5.54 18.42 -12.82
C GLY A 46 6.80 17.80 -12.21
N GLU A 47 7.28 18.39 -11.12
CA GLU A 47 8.46 17.90 -10.39
C GLU A 47 8.13 16.85 -9.32
N HIS A 48 6.86 16.44 -9.18
CA HIS A 48 6.47 15.49 -8.17
C HIS A 48 7.08 14.11 -8.49
N ARG A 49 7.70 13.50 -7.48
CA ARG A 49 8.28 12.15 -7.57
C ARG A 49 7.38 11.08 -6.95
N MET A 50 6.21 11.46 -6.45
CA MET A 50 5.20 10.52 -5.95
C MET A 50 3.85 10.87 -6.58
N VAL A 51 3.32 9.97 -7.40
CA VAL A 51 2.05 10.13 -8.10
C VAL A 51 1.06 9.09 -7.56
N ALA A 52 0.02 9.54 -6.86
CA ALA A 52 -1.00 8.67 -6.31
C ALA A 52 -2.21 8.53 -7.25
N VAL A 53 -2.57 7.29 -7.57
CA VAL A 53 -3.64 6.96 -8.52
C VAL A 53 -4.76 6.21 -7.82
N GLY A 54 -5.84 6.95 -7.56
CA GLY A 54 -7.10 6.47 -6.99
C GLY A 54 -7.85 5.46 -7.88
N GLU A 55 -8.87 4.82 -7.31
CA GLU A 55 -9.98 4.21 -8.06
C GLU A 55 -11.31 4.53 -7.38
N SER A 56 -12.37 4.66 -8.16
CA SER A 56 -13.72 4.92 -7.63
C SER A 56 -14.41 3.66 -7.12
N ALA A 57 -13.99 2.50 -7.62
CA ALA A 57 -14.43 1.17 -7.20
C ALA A 57 -13.28 0.18 -7.34
N HIS A 58 -13.19 -0.75 -6.40
CA HIS A 58 -12.22 -1.83 -6.44
C HIS A 58 -12.48 -2.78 -7.61
N TYR A 59 -11.40 -3.41 -8.08
CA TYR A 59 -11.50 -4.60 -8.92
C TYR A 59 -12.17 -4.32 -10.27
N LEU A 60 -11.81 -3.20 -10.90
CA LEU A 60 -12.19 -2.87 -12.26
C LEU A 60 -10.99 -3.02 -13.18
N HIS A 61 -11.22 -3.70 -14.30
CA HIS A 61 -10.24 -3.90 -15.37
C HIS A 61 -9.60 -2.58 -15.79
N GLU A 62 -10.43 -1.56 -16.01
CA GLU A 62 -10.05 -0.24 -16.50
C GLU A 62 -9.08 0.46 -15.54
N TRP A 63 -9.34 0.42 -14.23
CA TRP A 63 -8.47 1.05 -13.23
C TRP A 63 -7.11 0.36 -13.13
N ASN A 64 -7.08 -0.98 -13.19
CA ASN A 64 -5.83 -1.73 -13.16
C ASN A 64 -5.00 -1.53 -14.44
N ARG A 65 -5.64 -1.56 -15.61
CA ARG A 65 -4.98 -1.21 -16.89
C ARG A 65 -4.43 0.21 -16.85
N TRP A 66 -5.23 1.17 -16.38
CA TRP A 66 -4.83 2.57 -16.30
C TRP A 66 -3.59 2.78 -15.43
N ARG A 67 -3.58 2.25 -14.21
CA ARG A 67 -2.44 2.34 -13.28
C ARG A 67 -1.18 1.70 -13.84
N ALA A 68 -1.30 0.51 -14.44
CA ALA A 68 -0.19 -0.18 -15.07
C ALA A 68 0.37 0.62 -16.26
N ARG A 69 -0.51 1.12 -17.13
CA ARG A 69 -0.15 1.91 -18.30
C ARG A 69 0.57 3.20 -17.91
N LEU A 70 0.05 3.93 -16.93
CA LEU A 70 0.67 5.16 -16.43
C LEU A 70 2.06 4.89 -15.84
N PHE A 71 2.21 3.83 -15.03
CA PHE A 71 3.51 3.48 -14.47
C PHE A 71 4.54 3.12 -15.56
N LYS A 72 4.16 2.29 -16.54
CA LYS A 72 5.05 1.97 -17.67
C LYS A 72 5.53 3.22 -18.41
N TYR A 73 4.63 4.15 -18.69
CA TYR A 73 4.98 5.42 -19.35
C TYR A 73 5.95 6.25 -18.52
N LEU A 74 5.66 6.45 -17.23
CA LEU A 74 6.53 7.23 -16.34
C LEU A 74 7.89 6.54 -16.13
N ALA A 75 7.95 5.21 -16.18
CA ALA A 75 9.20 4.45 -16.12
C ALA A 75 10.02 4.58 -17.40
N LEU A 76 9.37 4.48 -18.57
CA LEU A 76 10.00 4.61 -19.88
C LEU A 76 10.57 6.00 -20.12
N GLU A 77 9.80 7.05 -19.84
CA GLU A 77 10.09 8.41 -20.31
C GLU A 77 10.53 9.38 -19.19
N HIS A 78 10.20 9.09 -17.93
CA HIS A 78 10.34 10.05 -16.82
C HIS A 78 11.13 9.51 -15.62
N GLY A 79 11.75 8.34 -15.73
CA GLY A 79 12.65 7.78 -14.72
C GLY A 79 11.95 7.35 -13.42
N PHE A 80 10.65 7.04 -13.46
CA PHE A 80 9.97 6.42 -12.32
C PHE A 80 10.39 4.96 -12.19
N THR A 81 10.77 4.54 -10.99
CA THR A 81 11.33 3.20 -10.76
C THR A 81 10.48 2.35 -9.83
N THR A 82 9.57 2.95 -9.05
CA THR A 82 8.84 2.22 -8.01
C THR A 82 7.34 2.15 -8.29
N PHE A 83 6.78 0.95 -8.30
CA PHE A 83 5.34 0.74 -8.29
C PHE A 83 4.89 0.26 -6.92
N VAL A 84 3.96 0.99 -6.31
CA VAL A 84 3.44 0.69 -4.98
C VAL A 84 1.94 0.39 -5.09
N LEU A 85 1.50 -0.75 -4.58
CA LEU A 85 0.10 -1.19 -4.62
C LEU A 85 -0.50 -1.30 -3.21
N GLU A 86 -1.79 -0.99 -3.04
CA GLU A 86 -2.58 -1.27 -1.81
C GLU A 86 -2.80 -2.79 -1.59
N SER A 87 -1.71 -3.54 -1.60
CA SER A 87 -1.54 -4.95 -1.24
C SER A 87 -0.56 -5.04 -0.07
N ALA A 88 -0.51 -6.17 0.66
CA ALA A 88 0.33 -6.31 1.84
C ALA A 88 1.80 -6.11 1.54
N LEU A 89 2.46 -5.34 2.41
CA LEU A 89 3.89 -5.15 2.37
C LEU A 89 4.63 -6.45 2.72
N VAL A 90 4.21 -7.17 3.78
CA VAL A 90 4.94 -8.35 4.28
C VAL A 90 4.96 -9.46 3.23
N GLU A 91 3.80 -9.87 2.72
CA GLU A 91 3.71 -10.83 1.62
C GLU A 91 4.33 -10.29 0.33
N GLY A 92 4.20 -8.98 0.08
CA GLY A 92 4.74 -8.29 -1.08
C GLY A 92 6.27 -8.36 -1.22
N ARG A 93 7.01 -8.75 -0.17
CA ARG A 93 8.44 -9.04 -0.27
C ARG A 93 8.75 -10.14 -1.30
N LEU A 94 7.91 -11.17 -1.40
CA LEU A 94 8.07 -12.23 -2.40
C LEU A 94 7.96 -11.66 -3.83
N VAL A 95 7.01 -10.74 -4.04
CA VAL A 95 6.82 -10.07 -5.34
C VAL A 95 7.99 -9.12 -5.64
N HIS A 96 8.47 -8.40 -4.63
CA HIS A 96 9.66 -7.55 -4.72
C HIS A 96 10.88 -8.36 -5.18
N GLU A 97 11.16 -9.49 -4.54
CA GLU A 97 12.26 -10.39 -4.90
C GLU A 97 12.08 -11.00 -6.31
N TYR A 98 10.85 -11.38 -6.68
CA TYR A 98 10.53 -11.84 -8.02
C TYR A 98 10.81 -10.78 -9.09
N VAL A 99 10.45 -9.52 -8.84
CA VAL A 99 10.78 -8.42 -9.76
C VAL A 99 12.30 -8.21 -9.84
N ALA A 100 13.03 -8.42 -8.75
CA ALA A 100 14.49 -8.33 -8.70
C ALA A 100 15.23 -9.54 -9.33
N GLY A 101 14.50 -10.57 -9.79
CA GLY A 101 15.09 -11.71 -10.51
C GLY A 101 15.05 -13.05 -9.77
N ALA A 102 14.59 -13.10 -8.52
CA ALA A 102 14.48 -14.35 -7.75
C ALA A 102 13.55 -15.36 -8.45
N ASP A 103 13.88 -16.65 -8.38
CA ASP A 103 13.13 -17.72 -9.03
C ASP A 103 11.94 -18.17 -8.17
N HIS A 104 10.90 -17.34 -8.13
CA HIS A 104 9.63 -17.65 -7.47
C HIS A 104 8.61 -18.15 -8.50
N HIS A 105 7.82 -19.16 -8.14
CA HIS A 105 6.79 -19.69 -9.04
C HIS A 105 5.69 -18.63 -9.28
N PRO A 106 5.19 -18.45 -10.52
CA PRO A 106 4.19 -17.42 -10.83
C PRO A 106 2.93 -17.47 -9.96
N ASP A 107 2.48 -18.68 -9.58
CA ASP A 107 1.31 -18.84 -8.71
C ASP A 107 1.57 -18.33 -7.27
N ASP A 108 2.79 -18.49 -6.77
CA ASP A 108 3.18 -17.96 -5.44
C ASP A 108 3.29 -16.44 -5.47
N VAL A 109 3.80 -15.89 -6.59
CA VAL A 109 3.83 -14.43 -6.84
C VAL A 109 2.41 -13.88 -6.86
N ALA A 110 1.49 -14.49 -7.62
CA ALA A 110 0.11 -14.07 -7.67
C ALA A 110 -0.56 -14.16 -6.28
N ALA A 111 -0.32 -15.22 -5.52
CA ALA A 111 -0.86 -15.38 -4.17
C ALA A 111 -0.32 -14.33 -3.17
N ALA A 112 0.93 -13.87 -3.36
CA ALA A 112 1.54 -12.84 -2.53
C ALA A 112 0.99 -11.43 -2.79
N ILE A 113 0.43 -11.17 -3.99
CA ILE A 113 -0.32 -9.94 -4.28
C ILE A 113 -1.73 -10.07 -3.68
N ASN A 114 -1.82 -9.89 -2.35
CA ASN A 114 -3.04 -10.14 -1.59
C ASN A 114 -4.18 -9.13 -1.85
N ASN A 115 -5.23 -9.10 -1.02
CA ASN A 115 -6.42 -8.26 -1.21
C ASN A 115 -7.08 -8.50 -2.59
N VAL A 116 -7.04 -9.75 -3.08
CA VAL A 116 -7.60 -10.17 -4.37
C VAL A 116 -6.88 -9.56 -5.59
N TRP A 117 -5.90 -8.69 -5.42
CA TRP A 117 -5.17 -8.07 -6.54
C TRP A 117 -4.47 -9.10 -7.44
N GLY A 118 -3.97 -10.19 -6.87
CA GLY A 118 -3.29 -11.27 -7.58
C GLY A 118 -4.16 -12.06 -8.57
N VAL A 119 -5.49 -11.91 -8.55
CA VAL A 119 -6.35 -12.55 -9.57
C VAL A 119 -6.48 -11.71 -10.84
N TRP A 120 -6.02 -10.46 -10.82
CA TRP A 120 -6.16 -9.51 -11.92
C TRP A 120 -5.00 -9.66 -12.91
N GLY A 121 -5.34 -9.97 -14.16
CA GLY A 121 -4.36 -10.19 -15.22
C GLY A 121 -3.47 -8.97 -15.44
N GLU A 122 -4.01 -7.77 -15.32
CA GLU A 122 -3.34 -6.50 -15.57
C GLU A 122 -2.20 -6.24 -14.59
N ILE A 123 -2.41 -6.56 -13.30
CA ILE A 123 -1.39 -6.43 -12.27
C ILE A 123 -0.31 -7.49 -12.47
N ASN A 124 -0.71 -8.74 -12.72
CA ASN A 124 0.25 -9.81 -12.99
C ASN A 124 1.11 -9.56 -14.25
N GLU A 125 0.50 -9.02 -15.30
CA GLU A 125 1.20 -8.59 -16.51
C GLU A 125 2.18 -7.46 -16.24
N LEU A 126 1.80 -6.50 -15.39
CA LEU A 126 2.71 -5.44 -14.97
C LEU A 126 3.91 -6.00 -14.19
N ILE A 127 3.68 -6.90 -13.22
CA ILE A 127 4.76 -7.52 -12.44
C ILE A 127 5.72 -8.32 -13.33
N ARG A 128 5.20 -9.08 -14.30
CA ARG A 128 6.05 -9.76 -15.30
C ARG A 128 6.84 -8.78 -16.15
N TRP A 129 6.20 -7.71 -16.63
CA TRP A 129 6.88 -6.67 -17.40
C TRP A 129 7.99 -5.99 -16.59
N MET A 130 7.80 -5.74 -15.30
CA MET A 130 8.85 -5.20 -14.41
C MET A 130 10.03 -6.17 -14.26
N ARG A 131 9.76 -7.48 -14.14
CA ARG A 131 10.81 -8.50 -14.11
C ARG A 131 11.58 -8.55 -15.44
N ASP A 132 10.87 -8.55 -16.58
CA ASP A 132 11.49 -8.58 -17.91
C ASP A 132 12.34 -7.32 -18.15
N TRP A 133 11.86 -6.15 -17.69
CA TRP A 133 12.64 -4.91 -17.68
C TRP A 133 13.95 -5.08 -16.91
N ASN A 134 13.90 -5.65 -15.70
CA ASN A 134 15.09 -5.83 -14.86
C ASN A 134 16.07 -6.87 -15.40
N ALA A 135 15.61 -7.78 -16.27
CA ALA A 135 16.46 -8.76 -16.94
C ALA A 135 17.20 -8.20 -18.17
N ASP A 136 16.75 -7.05 -18.69
CA ASP A 136 17.34 -6.38 -19.86
C ASP A 136 18.54 -5.49 -19.44
N PRO A 137 19.78 -5.85 -19.84
CA PRO A 137 20.98 -5.11 -19.43
C PRO A 137 21.08 -3.71 -20.03
N ASP A 138 20.28 -3.39 -21.05
CA ASP A 138 20.26 -2.06 -21.67
C ASP A 138 19.37 -1.08 -20.89
N ARG A 139 18.63 -1.55 -19.87
CA ARG A 139 17.79 -0.68 -19.03
C ARG A 139 18.65 0.08 -17.99
N PRO A 140 18.46 1.41 -17.89
CA PRO A 140 19.36 2.24 -17.09
C PRO A 140 19.15 2.09 -15.57
N TYR A 141 17.94 1.75 -15.14
CA TYR A 141 17.56 1.65 -13.73
C TYR A 141 16.63 0.45 -13.52
N PRO A 142 16.80 -0.31 -12.40
CA PRO A 142 15.89 -1.37 -12.05
C PRO A 142 14.55 -0.81 -11.56
N LEU A 143 13.47 -1.52 -11.87
CA LEU A 143 12.15 -1.28 -11.34
C LEU A 143 11.94 -2.09 -10.05
N VAL A 144 11.16 -1.53 -9.13
CA VAL A 144 10.92 -2.12 -7.81
C VAL A 144 9.42 -2.14 -7.52
N PHE A 145 8.95 -3.26 -6.99
CA PHE A 145 7.59 -3.42 -6.51
C PHE A 145 7.53 -3.37 -4.98
N TYR A 146 6.49 -2.73 -4.45
CA TYR A 146 6.10 -2.86 -3.06
C TYR A 146 4.58 -2.98 -2.90
N GLY A 147 4.14 -3.84 -1.97
CA GLY A 147 2.89 -3.62 -1.29
C GLY A 147 3.07 -2.51 -0.24
N MET A 148 2.05 -1.69 0.05
CA MET A 148 2.10 -0.72 1.15
C MET A 148 1.13 -1.03 2.29
N ASP A 149 0.23 -2.00 2.10
CA ASP A 149 -0.72 -2.41 3.13
C ASP A 149 -0.04 -3.26 4.21
N GLY A 150 -0.79 -3.64 5.25
CA GLY A 150 -0.27 -4.44 6.36
C GLY A 150 0.06 -5.88 5.96
N THR A 151 -0.65 -6.84 6.55
CA THR A 151 -0.45 -8.26 6.27
C THR A 151 -1.76 -9.02 6.41
N GLY A 152 -1.91 -10.14 5.69
CA GLY A 152 -3.05 -11.04 5.80
C GLY A 152 -4.40 -10.36 5.60
N SER A 153 -4.45 -9.33 4.73
CA SER A 153 -5.63 -8.44 4.56
C SER A 153 -6.15 -7.83 5.87
N TRP A 154 -5.27 -7.63 6.84
CA TRP A 154 -5.59 -7.24 8.23
C TRP A 154 -6.52 -8.21 8.98
N ALA A 155 -6.71 -9.40 8.41
CA ALA A 155 -7.55 -10.44 8.97
C ALA A 155 -6.82 -11.29 10.01
N HIS A 156 -5.49 -11.38 9.96
CA HIS A 156 -4.68 -12.17 10.90
C HIS A 156 -3.19 -11.77 10.84
N ALA A 157 -2.42 -12.18 11.84
CA ALA A 157 -1.00 -11.86 11.98
C ALA A 157 -0.01 -12.87 11.35
N ARG A 158 -0.51 -13.98 10.78
CA ARG A 158 0.30 -15.15 10.38
C ARG A 158 1.54 -14.87 9.54
N TYR A 159 1.45 -14.02 8.50
CA TYR A 159 2.61 -13.77 7.63
C TYR A 159 3.64 -12.88 8.30
N ALA A 160 3.23 -11.83 9.02
CA ALA A 160 4.16 -11.01 9.80
C ALA A 160 4.83 -11.81 10.92
N TYR A 161 4.11 -12.69 11.61
CA TYR A 161 4.70 -13.62 12.58
C TYR A 161 5.80 -14.48 11.93
N ARG A 162 5.48 -15.16 10.82
CA ARG A 162 6.46 -16.00 10.10
C ARG A 162 7.68 -15.20 9.64
N ALA A 163 7.47 -14.05 9.00
CA ALA A 163 8.57 -13.21 8.51
C ALA A 163 9.56 -12.82 9.62
N VAL A 164 9.05 -12.43 10.80
CA VAL A 164 9.92 -12.03 11.91
C VAL A 164 10.54 -13.24 12.62
N HIS A 165 9.80 -14.34 12.75
CA HIS A 165 10.32 -15.59 13.32
C HIS A 165 11.43 -16.20 12.46
N ASP A 166 11.25 -16.22 11.13
CA ASP A 166 12.22 -16.77 10.18
C ASP A 166 13.50 -15.95 10.17
N PHE A 167 13.39 -14.61 10.21
CA PHE A 167 14.54 -13.74 10.39
C PHE A 167 15.26 -14.01 11.72
N ALA A 168 14.53 -14.05 12.84
CA ALA A 168 15.12 -14.30 14.15
C ALA A 168 15.82 -15.67 14.22
N SER A 169 15.24 -16.70 13.59
CA SER A 169 15.84 -18.05 13.55
C SER A 169 17.20 -18.08 12.85
N GLN A 170 17.48 -17.11 11.97
CA GLN A 170 18.77 -16.99 11.29
C GLN A 170 19.81 -16.22 12.12
N VAL A 171 19.40 -15.27 12.96
CA VAL A 171 20.32 -14.29 13.57
C VAL A 171 20.36 -14.30 15.11
N ASP A 172 19.28 -14.71 15.77
CA ASP A 172 19.14 -14.76 17.24
C ASP A 172 18.11 -15.83 17.63
N GLN A 173 18.59 -17.05 17.91
CA GLN A 173 17.74 -18.18 18.30
C GLN A 173 16.94 -17.90 19.59
N ALA A 174 17.50 -17.16 20.54
CA ALA A 174 16.78 -16.84 21.77
C ALA A 174 15.59 -15.91 21.48
N LEU A 175 15.76 -14.96 20.56
CA LEU A 175 14.66 -14.14 20.08
C LEU A 175 13.63 -14.97 19.29
N ALA A 176 14.07 -15.93 18.47
CA ALA A 176 13.15 -16.82 17.76
C ALA A 176 12.26 -17.61 18.72
N ASP A 177 12.85 -18.18 19.77
CA ASP A 177 12.13 -18.92 20.82
C ASP A 177 11.12 -18.02 21.55
N ASP A 178 11.49 -16.77 21.85
CA ASP A 178 10.61 -15.77 22.44
C ASP A 178 9.43 -15.43 21.52
N ILE A 179 9.69 -15.21 20.22
CA ILE A 179 8.66 -14.91 19.21
C ILE A 179 7.70 -16.10 19.08
N GLN A 180 8.24 -17.33 19.01
CA GLN A 180 7.42 -18.53 18.89
C GLN A 180 6.49 -18.66 20.10
N ARG A 181 7.03 -18.59 21.31
CA ARG A 181 6.25 -18.70 22.55
C ARG A 181 5.13 -17.66 22.62
N ASP A 182 5.43 -16.41 22.26
CA ASP A 182 4.50 -15.30 22.47
C ASP A 182 3.45 -15.17 21.35
N PHE A 183 3.78 -15.58 20.12
CA PHE A 183 2.96 -15.26 18.94
C PHE A 183 2.53 -16.44 18.07
N GLU A 184 3.12 -17.63 18.17
CA GLU A 184 2.80 -18.74 17.26
C GLU A 184 1.31 -19.09 17.29
N GLN A 185 0.80 -19.44 18.46
CA GLN A 185 -0.60 -19.81 18.62
C GLN A 185 -1.55 -18.61 18.42
N PRO A 186 -1.34 -17.42 19.03
CA PRO A 186 -2.19 -16.26 18.78
C PRO A 186 -2.30 -15.85 17.32
N SER A 187 -1.21 -15.94 16.54
CA SER A 187 -1.22 -15.60 15.12
C SER A 187 -2.08 -16.55 14.30
N GLN A 188 -2.20 -17.81 14.73
CA GLN A 188 -3.05 -18.82 14.10
C GLN A 188 -4.51 -18.67 14.53
N ASP A 189 -4.76 -18.50 15.82
CA ASP A 189 -6.10 -18.57 16.40
C ASP A 189 -6.88 -17.26 16.24
N ILE A 190 -6.22 -16.11 16.29
CA ILE A 190 -6.89 -14.81 16.27
C ILE A 190 -7.06 -14.34 14.83
N THR A 191 -8.32 -14.05 14.48
CA THR A 191 -8.72 -13.53 13.18
C THR A 191 -9.66 -12.34 13.33
N PHE A 192 -9.87 -11.58 12.26
CA PHE A 192 -10.85 -10.50 12.24
C PHE A 192 -12.27 -10.97 12.61
N ALA A 193 -12.62 -12.21 12.26
CA ALA A 193 -13.94 -12.78 12.48
C ALA A 193 -14.19 -13.16 13.95
N ASN A 194 -13.18 -13.62 14.67
CA ASN A 194 -13.31 -14.07 16.06
C ASN A 194 -12.69 -13.09 17.08
N ARG A 195 -12.13 -11.96 16.64
CA ARG A 195 -11.45 -10.99 17.51
C ARG A 195 -12.28 -10.51 18.71
N SER A 196 -13.61 -10.43 18.58
CA SER A 196 -14.50 -10.04 19.68
C SER A 196 -14.60 -11.07 20.81
N GLN A 197 -14.12 -12.30 20.57
CA GLN A 197 -14.04 -13.38 21.56
C GLN A 197 -12.73 -13.34 22.36
N VAL A 198 -11.75 -12.56 21.91
CA VAL A 198 -10.45 -12.40 22.57
C VAL A 198 -10.57 -11.31 23.63
N SER A 199 -10.02 -11.56 24.82
CA SER A 199 -10.10 -10.59 25.91
C SER A 199 -9.24 -9.35 25.64
N ARG A 200 -9.66 -8.21 26.18
CA ARG A 200 -8.88 -6.96 26.11
C ARG A 200 -7.47 -7.11 26.72
N SER A 201 -7.34 -7.87 27.82
CA SER A 201 -6.03 -8.10 28.45
C SER A 201 -5.11 -8.97 27.58
N ALA A 202 -5.66 -9.94 26.84
CA ALA A 202 -4.89 -10.72 25.88
C ALA A 202 -4.35 -9.81 24.75
N PHE A 203 -5.20 -8.95 24.17
CA PHE A 203 -4.74 -7.98 23.17
C PHE A 203 -3.70 -6.99 23.70
N GLN A 204 -3.85 -6.52 24.94
CA GLN A 204 -2.86 -5.65 25.59
C GLN A 204 -1.51 -6.37 25.74
N THR A 205 -1.54 -7.65 26.12
CA THR A 205 -0.34 -8.47 26.23
C THR A 205 0.34 -8.65 24.87
N LEU A 206 -0.43 -9.06 23.84
CA LEU A 206 0.09 -9.24 22.47
C LEU A 206 0.69 -7.96 21.89
N THR A 207 -0.02 -6.84 22.06
CA THR A 207 0.46 -5.52 21.62
C THR A 207 1.73 -5.12 22.36
N GLY A 208 1.79 -5.35 23.68
CA GLY A 208 2.95 -5.07 24.52
C GLY A 208 4.16 -5.90 24.11
N SER A 209 4.00 -7.22 23.98
CA SER A 209 5.04 -8.13 23.50
C SER A 209 5.52 -7.73 22.11
N ALA A 210 4.63 -7.36 21.18
CA ALA A 210 5.03 -6.94 19.84
C ALA A 210 5.81 -5.60 19.87
N GLY A 211 5.45 -4.68 20.76
CA GLY A 211 6.23 -3.46 21.01
C GLY A 211 7.63 -3.74 21.58
N LEU A 212 7.74 -4.70 22.50
CA LEU A 212 9.04 -5.15 23.03
C LEU A 212 9.89 -5.82 21.95
N LEU A 213 9.29 -6.63 21.08
CA LEU A 213 9.95 -7.22 19.92
C LEU A 213 10.53 -6.16 18.98
N VAL A 214 9.75 -5.14 18.61
CA VAL A 214 10.25 -4.01 17.80
C VAL A 214 11.43 -3.31 18.50
N SER A 215 11.29 -3.05 19.80
CA SER A 215 12.36 -2.42 20.60
C SER A 215 13.63 -3.27 20.64
N ARG A 216 13.49 -4.59 20.77
CA ARG A 216 14.61 -5.55 20.77
C ARG A 216 15.33 -5.56 19.42
N LEU A 217 14.59 -5.63 18.30
CA LEU A 217 15.19 -5.55 16.95
C LEU A 217 15.95 -4.24 16.74
N GLN A 218 15.43 -3.12 17.22
CA GLN A 218 16.08 -1.81 17.11
C GLN A 218 17.36 -1.74 17.95
N GLN A 219 17.32 -2.22 19.20
CA GLN A 219 18.50 -2.22 20.10
C GLN A 219 19.62 -3.12 19.59
N MET A 220 19.28 -4.24 18.96
CA MET A 220 20.24 -5.21 18.45
C MET A 220 20.69 -4.92 17.00
N ARG A 221 20.31 -3.78 16.40
CA ARG A 221 20.61 -3.43 15.00
C ARG A 221 22.07 -3.65 14.61
N LEU A 222 22.98 -3.13 15.42
CA LEU A 222 24.42 -3.22 15.12
C LEU A 222 24.93 -4.65 15.18
N THR A 223 24.40 -5.46 16.10
CA THR A 223 24.76 -6.88 16.22
C THR A 223 24.20 -7.68 15.06
N TYR A 224 22.94 -7.45 14.66
CA TYR A 224 22.36 -8.19 13.54
C TYR A 224 22.97 -7.79 12.19
N ALA A 225 23.45 -6.55 12.05
CA ALA A 225 24.19 -6.12 10.86
C ALA A 225 25.48 -6.92 10.59
N GLU A 226 25.98 -7.68 11.58
CA GLU A 226 27.14 -8.58 11.40
C GLU A 226 26.74 -9.93 10.77
N SER A 227 25.46 -10.30 10.85
CA SER A 227 24.96 -11.65 10.51
C SER A 227 23.92 -11.67 9.39
N CYS A 228 23.43 -10.52 8.94
CA CYS A 228 22.46 -10.41 7.85
C CYS A 228 22.69 -9.15 7.01
N THR A 229 22.01 -9.06 5.88
CA THR A 229 22.05 -7.84 5.06
C THR A 229 21.25 -6.72 5.74
N SER A 230 21.57 -5.47 5.42
CA SER A 230 20.75 -4.33 5.84
C SER A 230 19.31 -4.45 5.33
N ASP A 231 19.15 -5.06 4.16
CA ASP A 231 17.85 -5.28 3.53
C ASP A 231 16.98 -6.25 4.34
N ASP A 232 17.54 -7.42 4.68
CA ASP A 232 16.86 -8.43 5.49
C ASP A 232 16.43 -7.87 6.85
N TYR A 233 17.33 -7.13 7.49
CA TYR A 233 17.05 -6.45 8.76
C TYR A 233 15.91 -5.44 8.63
N ASP A 234 15.94 -4.57 7.62
CA ASP A 234 14.94 -3.52 7.45
C ASP A 234 13.55 -4.13 7.16
N TRP A 235 13.47 -5.19 6.35
CA TRP A 235 12.23 -5.95 6.12
C TRP A 235 11.71 -6.64 7.39
N ALA A 236 12.59 -7.26 8.18
CA ALA A 236 12.21 -7.91 9.42
C ALA A 236 11.70 -6.90 10.46
N LEU A 237 12.38 -5.76 10.60
CA LEU A 237 11.95 -4.68 11.49
C LEU A 237 10.58 -4.14 11.08
N ARG A 238 10.36 -3.90 9.78
CA ARG A 238 9.07 -3.42 9.29
C ARG A 238 7.96 -4.47 9.47
N SER A 239 8.28 -5.75 9.28
CA SER A 239 7.35 -6.85 9.54
C SER A 239 6.95 -6.93 11.02
N ALA A 240 7.88 -6.68 11.96
CA ALA A 240 7.58 -6.64 13.38
C ALA A 240 6.70 -5.45 13.79
N GLN A 241 6.89 -4.29 13.14
CA GLN A 241 6.00 -3.14 13.31
C GLN A 241 4.59 -3.46 12.80
N ILE A 242 4.47 -4.07 11.61
CA ILE A 242 3.18 -4.50 11.07
C ILE A 242 2.52 -5.57 11.95
N LEU A 243 3.28 -6.50 12.53
CA LEU A 243 2.77 -7.48 13.49
C LEU A 243 2.08 -6.80 14.68
N ARG A 244 2.75 -5.81 15.28
CA ARG A 244 2.18 -4.96 16.35
C ARG A 244 0.91 -4.25 15.86
N ASP A 245 0.95 -3.66 14.67
CA ASP A 245 -0.16 -2.87 14.13
C ASP A 245 -1.39 -3.74 13.86
N VAL A 246 -1.22 -4.97 13.37
CA VAL A 246 -2.33 -5.92 13.18
C VAL A 246 -2.97 -6.28 14.52
N TYR A 247 -2.20 -6.55 15.58
CA TYR A 247 -2.78 -6.80 16.90
C TYR A 247 -3.50 -5.56 17.45
N LEU A 248 -2.94 -4.36 17.26
CA LEU A 248 -3.60 -3.09 17.60
C LEU A 248 -4.93 -2.92 16.87
N ALA A 249 -4.98 -3.24 15.57
CA ALA A 249 -6.17 -3.18 14.77
C ALA A 249 -7.21 -4.22 15.24
N LEU A 250 -6.82 -5.48 15.39
CA LEU A 250 -7.70 -6.55 15.85
C LEU A 250 -8.25 -6.31 17.26
N ALA A 251 -7.52 -5.59 18.11
CA ALA A 251 -8.00 -5.17 19.43
C ALA A 251 -9.19 -4.17 19.37
N GLN A 252 -9.44 -3.54 18.20
CA GLN A 252 -10.58 -2.65 17.99
C GLN A 252 -11.84 -3.49 17.70
N THR A 253 -12.46 -3.98 18.78
CA THR A 253 -13.64 -4.86 18.74
C THR A 253 -14.96 -4.11 18.89
N ASP A 254 -14.92 -2.82 19.23
CA ASP A 254 -16.13 -2.01 19.38
C ASP A 254 -16.86 -1.87 18.03
N ALA A 255 -18.08 -2.39 17.98
CA ALA A 255 -18.93 -2.37 16.78
C ALA A 255 -19.51 -0.99 16.45
N ASP A 256 -19.28 -0.01 17.33
CA ASP A 256 -19.72 1.36 17.10
C ASP A 256 -18.95 1.96 15.91
N PHE A 257 -19.65 2.16 14.79
CA PHE A 257 -19.12 2.78 13.59
C PHE A 257 -18.78 4.27 13.76
N ASP A 258 -19.15 4.91 14.87
CA ASP A 258 -18.71 6.26 15.19
C ASP A 258 -17.32 6.29 15.82
N ILE A 259 -16.89 5.23 16.52
CA ILE A 259 -15.62 5.21 17.27
C ILE A 259 -14.79 3.96 16.94
N GLY A 260 -15.29 2.76 17.22
CA GLY A 260 -14.52 1.50 17.19
C GLY A 260 -14.13 1.00 15.80
N PHE A 261 -15.11 0.88 14.87
CA PHE A 261 -14.78 0.44 13.50
C PHE A 261 -13.90 1.47 12.77
N ARG A 262 -14.06 2.77 13.07
CA ARG A 262 -13.17 3.82 12.56
C ARG A 262 -11.75 3.69 13.11
N GLN A 263 -11.60 3.36 14.40
CA GLN A 263 -10.30 3.12 15.03
C GLN A 263 -9.55 1.96 14.37
N TYR A 264 -10.23 0.86 14.00
CA TYR A 264 -9.62 -0.24 13.24
C TYR A 264 -8.95 0.29 11.95
N TRP A 265 -9.70 1.02 11.13
CA TRP A 265 -9.19 1.54 9.88
C TRP A 265 -8.15 2.64 10.08
N ASN A 266 -8.14 3.33 11.21
CA ASN A 266 -7.11 4.33 11.50
C ASN A 266 -5.75 3.69 11.74
N VAL A 267 -5.69 2.55 12.44
CA VAL A 267 -4.44 1.80 12.61
C VAL A 267 -3.89 1.36 11.25
N ARG A 268 -4.77 0.85 10.38
CA ARG A 268 -4.40 0.47 9.01
C ARG A 268 -3.85 1.65 8.20
N ASP A 269 -4.56 2.77 8.16
CA ASP A 269 -4.17 3.92 7.35
C ASP A 269 -2.84 4.53 7.85
N VAL A 270 -2.61 4.56 9.17
CA VAL A 270 -1.34 4.99 9.77
C VAL A 270 -0.22 4.01 9.38
N SER A 271 -0.44 2.71 9.53
CA SER A 271 0.56 1.70 9.15
C SER A 271 0.89 1.74 7.66
N MET A 272 -0.11 1.92 6.78
CA MET A 272 0.11 2.12 5.34
C MET A 272 0.98 3.35 5.05
N THR A 273 0.76 4.42 5.79
CA THR A 273 1.55 5.65 5.66
C THR A 273 3.00 5.43 6.11
N GLU A 274 3.20 4.74 7.24
CA GLU A 274 4.54 4.37 7.71
C GLU A 274 5.25 3.45 6.70
N SER A 275 4.53 2.51 6.08
CA SER A 275 5.06 1.68 4.99
C SER A 275 5.51 2.52 3.80
N LEU A 276 4.72 3.52 3.37
CA LEU A 276 5.11 4.44 2.30
C LEU A 276 6.35 5.27 2.64
N GLN A 277 6.45 5.75 3.89
CA GLN A 277 7.65 6.45 4.35
C GLN A 277 8.87 5.52 4.34
N TRP A 278 8.71 4.28 4.83
CA TRP A 278 9.76 3.27 4.79
C TRP A 278 10.21 2.94 3.36
N ILE A 279 9.28 2.81 2.40
CA ILE A 279 9.60 2.63 0.97
C ILE A 279 10.39 3.84 0.45
N ARG A 280 9.93 5.07 0.71
CA ARG A 280 10.59 6.30 0.25
C ARG A 280 11.99 6.45 0.81
N ASP A 281 12.20 6.11 2.07
CA ASP A 281 13.51 6.21 2.71
C ASP A 281 14.50 5.18 2.13
N ARG A 282 14.00 4.01 1.71
CA ARG A 282 14.81 2.95 1.06
C ARG A 282 15.18 3.26 -0.38
N GLU A 283 14.21 3.68 -1.20
CA GLU A 283 14.45 4.00 -2.61
C GLU A 283 15.11 5.38 -2.79
N GLY A 284 15.03 6.23 -1.76
CA GLY A 284 15.56 7.58 -1.76
C GLY A 284 14.52 8.63 -2.13
N ALA A 285 14.70 9.84 -1.58
CA ALA A 285 13.73 10.93 -1.69
C ALA A 285 13.48 11.42 -3.13
N THR A 286 14.35 11.08 -4.08
CA THR A 286 14.24 11.47 -5.50
C THR A 286 13.69 10.36 -6.40
N ALA A 287 13.47 9.15 -5.88
CA ALA A 287 12.93 8.04 -6.65
C ALA A 287 11.50 8.34 -7.10
N GLY A 288 11.21 8.15 -8.38
CA GLY A 288 9.87 8.30 -8.93
C GLY A 288 8.99 7.09 -8.58
N MET A 289 7.85 7.34 -7.94
CA MET A 289 6.92 6.32 -7.45
C MET A 289 5.51 6.54 -7.99
N VAL A 290 4.90 5.48 -8.52
CA VAL A 290 3.45 5.44 -8.77
C VAL A 290 2.78 4.63 -7.68
N ILE A 291 1.81 5.24 -7.00
CA ILE A 291 1.12 4.67 -5.84
C ILE A 291 -0.31 4.35 -6.23
N ALA A 292 -0.58 3.08 -6.52
CA ALA A 292 -1.90 2.54 -6.84
C ALA A 292 -2.68 2.24 -5.56
N ILE A 293 -3.59 3.15 -5.21
CA ILE A 293 -4.38 3.10 -3.97
C ILE A 293 -5.85 3.32 -4.22
N ALA A 294 -6.71 2.72 -3.41
CA ALA A 294 -8.13 2.97 -3.43
C ALA A 294 -8.45 4.27 -2.67
N ILE A 295 -8.68 5.34 -3.43
CA ILE A 295 -9.20 6.59 -2.90
C ILE A 295 -10.51 6.97 -3.59
N GLN A 296 -11.57 7.08 -2.78
CA GLN A 296 -12.74 7.89 -3.09
C GLN A 296 -12.50 9.32 -2.54
N ALA A 297 -12.16 10.25 -3.44
CA ALA A 297 -11.97 11.71 -3.29
C ALA A 297 -10.81 12.22 -2.40
N VAL A 298 -10.03 13.19 -2.92
CA VAL A 298 -9.04 14.00 -2.16
C VAL A 298 -9.25 15.49 -2.43
N ASP A 299 -9.36 16.27 -1.36
CA ASP A 299 -9.04 17.70 -1.30
C ASP A 299 -7.71 17.84 -0.53
N GLN A 300 -6.84 18.73 -1.01
CA GLN A 300 -5.43 18.87 -0.60
C GLN A 300 -5.30 19.37 0.86
N PRO A 301 -4.20 19.07 1.62
CA PRO A 301 -2.97 18.36 1.28
C PRO A 301 -2.72 17.09 2.15
N THR A 302 -3.76 16.43 2.66
CA THR A 302 -3.61 15.25 3.52
C THR A 302 -4.25 14.02 2.89
N CYS A 303 -3.44 13.00 2.62
CA CYS A 303 -3.89 11.70 2.13
C CYS A 303 -4.54 10.93 3.30
N VAL A 304 -5.86 11.01 3.46
CA VAL A 304 -6.63 10.15 4.38
C VAL A 304 -8.03 9.99 3.80
N LYS A 305 -8.42 8.75 3.49
CA LYS A 305 -9.76 8.34 3.01
C LYS A 305 -10.87 9.28 3.52
N ILE A 306 -11.39 10.13 2.63
CA ILE A 306 -11.97 11.46 2.94
C ILE A 306 -13.29 11.49 3.73
N TRP A 307 -13.85 10.35 4.11
CA TRP A 307 -15.01 10.37 5.01
C TRP A 307 -14.65 10.58 6.49
N LYS A 308 -13.39 10.39 6.89
CA LYS A 308 -12.97 10.45 8.31
C LYS A 308 -12.67 11.85 8.85
N LEU A 309 -12.50 12.86 8.01
CA LEU A 309 -12.06 14.21 8.43
C LEU A 309 -13.20 15.26 8.51
N VAL A 310 -14.41 14.94 8.04
CA VAL A 310 -15.52 15.92 7.94
C VAL A 310 -16.38 16.00 9.21
N THR A 311 -16.30 15.04 10.13
CA THR A 311 -16.94 15.18 11.44
C THR A 311 -16.00 15.85 12.43
N ARG A 312 -16.30 17.09 12.83
CA ARG A 312 -15.61 17.91 13.87
C ARG A 312 -15.58 17.29 15.28
N LYS A 313 -15.60 15.98 15.41
CA LYS A 313 -15.55 15.25 16.67
C LYS A 313 -14.23 14.48 16.72
N LEU A 314 -13.31 15.00 17.55
CA LEU A 314 -12.05 14.40 18.06
C LEU A 314 -10.73 14.74 17.33
N PRO A 315 -9.61 14.85 18.09
CA PRO A 315 -8.31 15.25 17.58
C PRO A 315 -7.59 14.03 16.99
N TYR A 316 -7.58 13.90 15.68
CA TYR A 316 -6.79 12.86 15.00
C TYR A 316 -5.46 13.44 14.49
N PRO A 317 -4.34 12.68 14.54
CA PRO A 317 -3.09 13.12 13.96
C PRO A 317 -3.22 13.22 12.44
N ARG A 318 -2.84 14.37 11.88
CA ARG A 318 -2.69 14.58 10.44
C ARG A 318 -1.36 13.96 10.03
N VAL A 319 -1.37 12.97 9.14
CA VAL A 319 -0.13 12.45 8.56
C VAL A 319 0.02 13.05 7.17
N VAL A 320 0.96 13.99 7.05
CA VAL A 320 1.32 14.66 5.79
C VAL A 320 2.55 13.95 5.25
N ILE A 321 2.47 13.36 4.05
CA ILE A 321 3.62 12.82 3.33
C ILE A 321 3.95 13.77 2.17
N GLY A 322 4.90 14.70 2.37
CA GLY A 322 5.57 15.46 1.30
C GLY A 322 4.70 16.12 0.21
N ASP A 323 5.32 16.33 -0.96
CA ASP A 323 4.72 16.87 -2.20
C ASP A 323 4.14 15.72 -3.04
N VAL A 324 2.98 15.19 -2.65
CA VAL A 324 2.30 14.12 -3.40
C VAL A 324 1.21 14.73 -4.27
N LEU A 325 1.27 14.49 -5.59
CA LEU A 325 0.15 14.77 -6.47
C LEU A 325 -0.92 13.69 -6.28
N ILE A 326 -2.09 14.08 -5.79
CA ILE A 326 -3.22 13.18 -5.57
C ILE A 326 -4.40 13.63 -6.43
N SER A 327 -4.68 12.84 -7.48
CA SER A 327 -5.96 12.67 -8.21
C SER A 327 -5.77 12.68 -9.73
N LEU A 328 -6.24 11.63 -10.40
CA LEU A 328 -6.75 11.69 -11.77
C LEU A 328 -8.07 10.92 -11.81
N PHE A 329 -9.19 11.65 -11.79
CA PHE A 329 -10.52 11.11 -12.05
C PHE A 329 -11.28 12.08 -12.96
N VAL A 330 -11.83 11.56 -14.07
CA VAL A 330 -13.27 11.60 -14.39
C VAL A 330 -13.58 10.35 -15.24
N VAL A 331 -14.53 9.51 -14.79
CA VAL A 331 -15.30 8.62 -15.68
C VAL A 331 -16.62 9.34 -15.94
N ALA A 332 -16.99 9.45 -17.22
CA ALA A 332 -18.16 10.19 -17.71
C ALA A 332 -19.50 9.63 -17.20
#